data_AF-A0A6I7Q7H9-F1
#
_entry.id   AF-A0A6I7Q7H9-F1
#
_cell.length_a   1.000
_cell.length_b   1.000
_cell.length_c   1.000
_cell.angle_alpha   90.00
_cell.angle_beta   90.00
_cell.angle_gamma   90.00
#
_symmetry.space_group_name_H-M   'P 1'
#
loop_
_entity.id
_entity.type
_entity.pdbx_description
1 polymer ?
#
loop_
_entity_poly.entity_id
_entity_poly.type
_entity_poly.pdbx_seq_one_letter_code
_entity_poly.pdbx_strand_id
1 'polypeptide(L)'
;MTREQRLLEAYQQAAEVHRIAARAVRKAQEESRRLGVANVYSRDGRLYYDPPRPSEQEGAAGAPAPRRAPQPAIAGKGRTESGLIDPAVDANDRD
;
A
#
# COMPACT_ATOMS: atom_id res chain seq x y z
N MET A 1 -40.02 -11.66 -3.12
CA MET A 1 -38.56 -11.47 -3.00
C MET A 1 -38.08 -12.04 -1.69
N THR A 2 -37.08 -12.92 -1.73
CA THR A 2 -36.45 -13.50 -0.53
C THR A 2 -35.37 -12.56 0.04
N ARG A 3 -35.00 -12.76 1.31
CA ARG A 3 -33.92 -12.00 1.96
C ARG A 3 -32.60 -12.10 1.20
N GLU A 4 -32.30 -13.28 0.68
CA GLU A 4 -31.10 -13.56 -0.11
C GLU A 4 -31.06 -12.77 -1.42
N GLN A 5 -32.21 -12.65 -2.11
CA GLN A 5 -32.31 -11.86 -3.34
C GLN A 5 -32.00 -10.38 -3.09
N ARG A 6 -32.53 -9.81 -2.00
CA ARG A 6 -32.24 -8.40 -1.63
C ARG A 6 -30.76 -8.17 -1.31
N LEU A 7 -30.12 -9.14 -0.65
CA LEU A 7 -28.69 -9.08 -0.35
C LEU A 7 -27.86 -9.10 -1.65
N LEU A 8 -28.17 -10.01 -2.56
CA LEU A 8 -27.47 -10.10 -3.85
C LEU A 8 -27.62 -8.80 -4.67
N GLU A 9 -28.83 -8.25 -4.75
CA GLU A 9 -29.09 -6.97 -5.42
C GLU A 9 -28.29 -5.82 -4.78
N ALA A 10 -28.27 -5.75 -3.45
CA ALA A 10 -27.51 -4.73 -2.73
C ALA A 10 -26.00 -4.84 -3.00
N TYR A 11 -25.44 -6.06 -3.04
CA TYR A 11 -24.03 -6.28 -3.39
C TYR A 11 -23.71 -5.87 -4.83
N GLN A 12 -24.59 -6.20 -5.78
CA GLN A 12 -24.43 -5.80 -7.17
C GLN A 12 -24.47 -4.28 -7.34
N GLN A 13 -25.41 -3.61 -6.67
CA GLN A 13 -25.50 -2.15 -6.67
C GLN A 13 -24.26 -1.51 -6.05
N ALA A 14 -23.80 -2.01 -4.90
CA ALA A 14 -22.60 -1.51 -4.25
C ALA A 14 -21.34 -1.68 -5.12
N ALA A 15 -21.21 -2.83 -5.79
CA ALA A 15 -20.10 -3.09 -6.71
C ALA A 15 -20.10 -2.12 -7.89
N GLU A 16 -21.26 -1.82 -8.45
CA GLU A 16 -21.38 -0.87 -9.56
C GLU A 16 -21.06 0.56 -9.14
N VAL A 17 -21.58 0.99 -7.99
CA VAL A 17 -21.24 2.31 -7.40
C VAL A 17 -19.74 2.42 -7.16
N HIS A 18 -19.11 1.38 -6.59
CA HIS A 18 -17.68 1.36 -6.36
C HIS A 18 -16.88 1.44 -7.67
N ARG A 19 -17.31 0.74 -8.72
CA ARG A 19 -16.68 0.78 -10.04
C ARG A 19 -16.69 2.19 -10.64
N ILE A 20 -17.84 2.88 -10.57
CA ILE A 20 -18.00 4.25 -11.07
C ILE A 20 -17.16 5.22 -10.24
N ALA A 21 -17.24 5.13 -8.91
CA ALA A 21 -16.49 5.98 -7.99
C ALA A 21 -14.97 5.83 -8.20
N ALA A 22 -14.47 4.59 -8.34
CA ALA A 22 -13.06 4.34 -8.61
C ALA A 22 -12.58 4.99 -9.91
N ARG A 23 -13.42 5.01 -10.96
CA ARG A 23 -13.11 5.70 -12.22
C ARG A 23 -13.07 7.22 -12.04
N ALA A 24 -14.02 7.78 -11.28
CA ALA A 24 -14.07 9.21 -11.01
C ALA A 24 -12.85 9.67 -10.20
N VAL A 25 -12.48 8.94 -9.15
CA VAL A 25 -11.30 9.22 -8.32
C VAL A 25 -10.01 9.19 -9.15
N ARG A 26 -9.83 8.19 -10.02
CA ARG A 26 -8.64 8.13 -10.90
C ARG A 26 -8.52 9.37 -11.77
N LYS A 27 -9.61 9.80 -12.40
CA LYS A 27 -9.62 11.02 -13.23
C LYS A 27 -9.30 12.28 -12.40
N ALA A 28 -9.88 12.41 -11.21
CA ALA A 28 -9.60 13.53 -10.32
C ALA A 28 -8.13 13.57 -9.89
N GLN A 29 -7.53 12.41 -9.61
CA GLN A 29 -6.12 12.31 -9.26
C GLN A 29 -5.19 12.62 -10.43
N GLU A 30 -5.53 12.16 -11.64
CA GLU A 30 -4.82 12.49 -12.87
C GLU A 30 -4.86 13.99 -13.17
N GLU A 31 -6.01 14.62 -13.01
CA GLU A 31 -6.16 16.07 -13.20
C GLU A 31 -5.40 16.87 -12.14
N SER A 32 -5.45 16.43 -10.88
CA SER A 32 -4.67 17.06 -9.80
C SER A 32 -3.17 16.99 -10.11
N ARG A 33 -2.68 15.85 -10.64
CA ARG A 33 -1.28 15.74 -11.11
C ARG A 33 -0.99 16.70 -12.25
N ARG A 34 -1.91 16.86 -13.21
CA ARG A 34 -1.77 17.80 -14.33
C ARG A 34 -1.65 19.25 -13.85
N LEU A 35 -2.36 19.58 -12.76
CA LEU A 35 -2.36 20.91 -12.15
C LEU A 35 -1.19 21.13 -11.17
N GLY A 36 -0.31 20.14 -10.97
CA GLY A 36 0.76 20.24 -9.98
C GLY A 36 0.24 20.26 -8.53
N VAL A 37 -0.95 19.72 -8.30
CA VAL A 37 -1.55 19.59 -6.96
C VAL A 37 -1.29 18.17 -6.43
N ALA A 38 -0.87 18.07 -5.17
CA ALA A 38 -0.66 16.79 -4.52
C ALA A 38 -1.97 16.02 -4.35
N ASN A 39 -1.94 14.70 -4.53
CA ASN A 39 -3.09 13.86 -4.16
C ASN A 39 -2.92 13.37 -2.72
N VAL A 40 -3.97 13.51 -1.92
CA VAL A 40 -4.04 12.98 -0.55
C VAL A 40 -5.21 12.01 -0.47
N TYR A 41 -4.97 10.80 0.02
CA TYR A 41 -6.00 9.78 0.16
C TYR A 41 -5.70 8.82 1.30
N SER A 42 -6.72 8.15 1.82
CA SER A 42 -6.56 7.10 2.83
C SER A 42 -6.67 5.72 2.19
N ARG A 43 -5.81 4.79 2.60
CA ARG A 43 -5.86 3.39 2.23
C ARG A 43 -5.46 2.55 3.44
N ASP A 44 -6.27 1.56 3.79
CA ASP A 44 -6.03 0.66 4.94
C ASP A 44 -5.80 1.42 6.26
N GLY A 45 -6.54 2.51 6.47
CA GLY A 45 -6.43 3.38 7.65
C GLY A 45 -5.18 4.26 7.68
N ARG A 46 -4.38 4.27 6.62
CA ARG A 46 -3.17 5.08 6.50
C ARG A 46 -3.36 6.17 5.46
N LEU A 47 -2.91 7.39 5.78
CA LEU A 47 -2.89 8.50 4.83
C LEU A 47 -1.68 8.38 3.90
N TYR A 48 -1.93 8.57 2.61
CA TYR A 48 -0.95 8.59 1.54
C TYR A 48 -0.93 9.97 0.91
N TYR A 49 0.29 10.47 0.69
CA TYR A 49 0.56 11.71 0.01
C TYR A 49 1.33 11.40 -1.27
N ASP A 50 0.72 11.67 -2.42
CA ASP A 50 1.35 11.58 -3.74
C ASP A 50 1.76 13.01 -4.13
N PRO A 51 3.05 13.37 -3.99
CA PRO A 51 3.52 14.72 -4.29
C PRO A 51 3.26 15.05 -5.77
N PRO A 52 3.09 16.35 -6.10
CA PRO A 52 2.96 16.74 -7.49
C PRO A 52 4.22 16.35 -8.25
N ARG A 53 4.06 15.76 -9.43
CA ARG A 53 5.22 15.50 -10.27
C ARG A 53 5.84 16.84 -10.66
N PRO A 54 7.19 16.95 -10.65
CA PRO A 54 7.83 18.16 -11.13
C PRO A 54 7.57 18.29 -12.63
N SER A 55 6.55 19.06 -13.01
CA SER A 55 6.59 19.79 -14.26
C SER A 55 7.60 20.91 -14.03
N GLU A 56 8.83 20.73 -14.51
CA GLU A 56 9.81 21.79 -14.72
C GLU A 56 9.66 22.99 -13.75
N GLN A 57 9.92 22.77 -12.47
CA GLN A 57 10.06 23.89 -11.53
C GLN A 57 11.43 24.53 -11.78
N GLU A 58 11.54 25.35 -12.82
CA GLU A 58 12.58 26.38 -12.88
C GLU A 58 12.38 27.31 -11.68
N GLY A 59 13.36 27.35 -10.76
CA GLY A 59 13.59 28.52 -9.92
C GLY A 59 13.17 28.50 -8.45
N ALA A 60 12.78 27.38 -7.85
CA ALA A 60 12.62 27.33 -6.39
C ALA A 60 13.86 26.73 -5.70
N ALA A 61 14.88 27.57 -5.54
CA ALA A 61 16.02 27.30 -4.67
C ALA A 61 15.56 26.93 -3.24
N GLY A 62 16.05 25.81 -2.71
CA GLY A 62 16.33 25.73 -1.26
C GLY A 62 15.41 24.92 -0.34
N ALA A 63 14.76 23.83 -0.78
CA ALA A 63 14.23 22.84 0.16
C ALA A 63 15.02 21.53 0.07
N PRO A 64 15.78 21.11 1.11
CA PRO A 64 16.38 19.78 1.10
C PRO A 64 15.26 18.75 1.00
N ALA A 65 15.45 17.75 0.13
CA ALA A 65 14.56 16.61 0.00
C ALA A 65 14.12 16.13 1.39
N PRO A 66 12.82 15.84 1.63
CA PRO A 66 12.40 15.31 2.92
C PRO A 66 13.25 14.07 3.18
N ARG A 67 14.11 14.12 4.20
CA ARG A 67 14.91 12.98 4.62
C ARG A 67 13.93 11.84 4.75
N ARG A 68 14.09 10.80 3.93
CA ARG A 68 13.30 9.58 4.01
C ARG A 68 13.32 9.16 5.47
N ALA A 69 12.21 9.36 6.18
CA ALA A 69 12.12 8.93 7.56
C ALA A 69 12.49 7.44 7.56
N PRO A 70 13.39 6.98 8.45
CA PRO A 70 13.65 5.56 8.57
C PRO A 70 12.30 4.89 8.79
N GLN A 71 11.92 4.00 7.85
CA GLN A 71 10.76 3.14 8.06
C GLN A 71 10.96 2.47 9.43
N PRO A 72 9.96 2.44 10.31
CA PRO A 72 10.12 1.76 11.59
C PRO A 72 10.54 0.32 11.29
N ALA A 73 11.73 -0.05 11.77
CA ALA A 73 12.21 -1.41 11.71
C ALA A 73 11.12 -2.29 12.34
N ILE A 74 10.64 -3.26 11.58
CA ILE A 74 9.86 -4.35 12.14
C ILE A 74 10.71 -4.99 13.24
N ALA A 75 10.37 -4.72 14.49
CA ALA A 75 10.94 -5.41 15.63
C ALA A 75 10.55 -6.88 15.48
N GLY A 76 11.49 -7.68 14.98
CA GLY A 76 11.37 -9.12 14.93
C GLY A 76 11.13 -9.62 16.35
N LYS A 77 9.93 -10.17 16.59
CA LYS A 77 9.69 -10.97 17.78
C LYS A 77 10.61 -12.18 17.74
N GLY A 78 11.60 -12.18 18.61
CA GLY A 78 12.21 -13.35 19.27
C GLY A 78 12.70 -14.46 18.37
N ARG A 79 13.99 -14.41 17.99
CA ARG A 79 14.79 -15.62 17.80
C ARG A 79 15.87 -15.61 18.88
N THR A 80 15.62 -16.29 20.00
CA THR A 80 16.63 -16.57 21.01
C THR A 80 17.31 -17.90 20.67
N GLU A 81 18.50 -17.76 20.10
CA GLU A 81 19.75 -18.46 20.39
C GLU A 81 19.70 -19.86 21.01
N SER A 82 20.32 -20.82 20.31
CA SER A 82 21.41 -21.70 20.76
C SER A 82 21.72 -22.62 19.56
N GLY A 83 22.89 -22.63 18.92
CA GLY A 83 24.23 -22.83 19.48
C GLY A 83 24.74 -24.19 18.94
N LEU A 84 25.95 -24.18 18.35
CA LEU A 84 26.81 -25.34 18.00
C LEU A 84 26.59 -26.11 16.66
N ILE A 85 27.56 -25.95 15.74
CA ILE A 85 28.36 -26.96 14.97
C ILE A 85 27.77 -28.38 14.80
N ASP A 86 27.87 -29.11 13.69
CA ASP A 86 28.71 -29.09 12.47
C ASP A 86 28.02 -29.96 11.37
N PRO A 87 28.52 -29.99 10.12
CA PRO A 87 27.90 -30.71 9.01
C PRO A 87 28.39 -32.17 8.86
N ALA A 88 27.56 -32.99 8.20
CA ALA A 88 27.82 -34.33 7.62
C ALA A 88 27.51 -35.57 8.50
N VAL A 89 27.33 -36.69 7.76
CA VAL A 89 27.07 -38.10 8.18
C VAL A 89 25.56 -38.43 8.24
N ASP A 90 24.93 -38.91 7.16
CA ASP A 90 25.02 -40.24 6.51
C ASP A 90 24.17 -41.32 7.22
N ALA A 91 23.53 -42.13 6.36
CA ALA A 91 23.11 -43.51 6.56
C ALA A 91 22.10 -43.89 7.67
N ASN A 92 20.94 -44.36 7.18
CA ASN A 92 20.48 -45.75 7.31
C ASN A 92 20.02 -46.31 8.68
N ASP A 93 19.09 -47.27 8.56
CA ASP A 93 18.74 -48.34 9.52
C ASP A 93 17.96 -47.92 10.80
N ARG A 94 16.69 -48.34 10.92
CA ARG A 94 16.17 -49.57 11.56
C ARG A 94 15.69 -49.29 12.99
N ASP A 95 14.39 -49.42 13.22
CA ASP A 95 13.76 -50.64 13.76
C ASP A 95 12.25 -50.62 13.53
#